data_AF-A0A7L4F3Y6-F1
#
_entry.id   AF-A0A7L4F3Y6-F1
#
_cell.length_a   1.000
_cell.length_b   1.000
_cell.length_c   1.000
_cell.angle_alpha   90.00
_cell.angle_beta   90.00
_cell.angle_gamma   90.00
#
_symmetry.space_group_name_H-M   'P 1'
#
loop_
_entity.id
_entity.type
_entity.pdbx_description
1 polymer ?
#
loop_
_entity_poly.entity_id
_entity_poly.type
_entity_poly.pdbx_seq_one_letter_code
_entity_poly.pdbx_strand_id
1 'polypeptide(L)'
;QVIAYSRRRYRILGETLDVAVGNCIDRLARLLQIPNDPSPGYNVEQLAKRYPKPTGDPKIHPGGPRTAPGGPKRSRGHPKPRFCTLQAVTPKLLESGEATPEDLCFSLQETAFAMLAEVTERALALTRARHLLLVGGVAC
;
A
#
# COMPACT_ATOMS: atom_id res chain seq x y z
N GLN A 1 12.22 -2.78 5.84
CA GLN A 1 13.65 -2.45 5.94
C GLN A 1 14.37 -3.25 4.87
N VAL A 2 15.43 -2.71 4.28
CA VAL A 2 16.27 -3.36 3.27
C VAL A 2 17.69 -3.37 3.81
N ILE A 3 18.24 -4.57 3.99
CA ILE A 3 19.55 -4.80 4.60
C ILE A 3 20.40 -5.57 3.60
N ALA A 4 21.68 -5.22 3.49
CA ALA A 4 22.65 -6.00 2.73
C ALA A 4 23.94 -6.21 3.50
N TYR A 5 24.60 -7.34 3.25
CA TYR A 5 25.93 -7.60 3.76
C TYR A 5 26.97 -7.04 2.78
N SER A 6 27.76 -6.06 3.23
CA SER A 6 28.81 -5.45 2.41
C SER A 6 29.98 -4.96 3.26
N ARG A 7 31.21 -5.16 2.76
CA ARG A 7 32.46 -4.84 3.47
C ARG A 7 32.49 -5.44 4.90
N ARG A 8 32.21 -6.75 4.98
CA ARG A 8 32.20 -7.55 6.21
C ARG A 8 31.18 -7.12 7.29
N ARG A 9 30.17 -6.32 6.96
CA ARG A 9 29.15 -5.86 7.91
C ARG A 9 27.77 -5.81 7.26
N TYR A 10 26.73 -6.06 8.05
CA TYR A 10 25.35 -5.76 7.65
C TYR A 10 25.13 -4.26 7.68
N ARG A 11 24.46 -3.74 6.66
CA ARG A 11 24.15 -2.32 6.50
C ARG A 11 22.70 -2.16 6.09
N ILE A 12 22.02 -1.21 6.71
CA ILE A 12 20.68 -0.78 6.32
C ILE A 12 20.84 0.10 5.08
N LEU A 13 20.23 -0.30 3.97
CA LEU A 13 20.24 0.44 2.71
C LEU A 13 18.94 1.20 2.47
N GLY A 14 17.87 0.80 3.16
CA GLY A 14 16.60 1.50 3.14
C GLY A 14 15.77 1.13 4.36
N GLU A 15 15.13 2.12 4.96
CA GLU A 15 14.19 1.93 6.04
C GLU A 15 13.00 2.87 5.90
N THR A 16 11.92 2.53 6.58
CA THR A 16 10.74 3.40 6.63
C THR A 16 11.06 4.60 7.53
N LEU A 17 10.57 5.78 7.17
CA LEU A 17 10.77 7.01 7.96
C LEU A 17 9.69 7.22 9.02
N ASP A 18 8.56 6.52 8.91
CA ASP A 18 7.38 6.73 9.75
C ASP A 18 6.94 5.45 10.45
N VAL A 19 6.39 4.50 9.70
CA VAL A 19 5.76 3.29 10.23
C VAL A 19 6.13 2.08 9.38
N ALA A 20 6.29 0.93 10.03
CA ALA A 20 6.48 -0.33 9.31
C ALA A 20 5.22 -0.69 8.50
N VAL A 21 5.40 -1.28 7.32
CA VAL A 21 4.30 -1.66 6.43
C VAL A 21 3.27 -2.58 7.11
N GLY A 22 3.71 -3.52 7.96
CA GLY A 22 2.80 -4.41 8.71
C GLY A 22 1.88 -3.62 9.65
N ASN A 23 2.44 -2.73 10.47
CA ASN A 23 1.65 -1.83 11.31
C ASN A 23 0.76 -0.90 10.46
N CYS A 24 1.20 -0.56 9.25
CA CYS A 24 0.38 0.22 8.34
C CYS A 24 -0.91 -0.52 7.95
N ILE A 25 -0.75 -1.78 7.54
CA ILE A 25 -1.83 -2.69 7.19
C ILE A 25 -2.74 -2.96 8.40
N ASP A 26 -2.17 -3.22 9.57
CA ASP A 26 -2.94 -3.48 10.80
C ASP A 26 -3.81 -2.27 11.21
N ARG A 27 -3.28 -1.05 11.04
CA ARG A 27 -4.06 0.18 11.30
C ARG A 27 -5.20 0.33 10.30
N LEU A 28 -4.97 0.06 9.03
CA LEU A 28 -6.05 0.09 8.04
C LEU A 28 -7.12 -0.96 8.38
N ALA A 29 -6.72 -2.18 8.72
CA ALA A 29 -7.64 -3.24 9.13
C ALA A 29 -8.51 -2.81 10.31
N ARG A 30 -7.92 -2.17 11.33
CA ARG A 30 -8.66 -1.61 12.47
C ARG A 30 -9.61 -0.48 12.08
N LEU A 31 -9.19 0.43 11.20
CA LEU A 31 -10.04 1.54 10.73
C LEU A 31 -11.26 1.03 9.95
N LEU A 32 -11.07 -0.02 9.15
CA LEU A 32 -12.13 -0.65 8.36
C LEU A 32 -12.92 -1.71 9.14
N GLN A 33 -12.63 -1.90 10.44
CA GLN A 33 -13.25 -2.92 11.29
C GLN A 33 -13.16 -4.35 10.70
N ILE A 34 -12.04 -4.63 10.02
CA ILE A 34 -11.78 -5.94 9.42
C ILE A 34 -11.43 -6.96 10.53
N PRO A 35 -11.98 -8.20 10.47
CA PRO A 35 -11.66 -9.24 11.44
C PRO A 35 -10.16 -9.58 11.49
N ASN A 36 -9.66 -9.94 12.68
CA ASN A 36 -8.27 -10.34 12.88
C ASN A 36 -7.98 -11.82 12.55
N ASP A 37 -9.01 -12.66 12.43
CA ASP A 37 -8.87 -14.09 12.13
C ASP A 37 -9.06 -14.32 10.61
N PRO A 38 -8.19 -15.08 9.91
CA PRO A 38 -6.96 -15.73 10.37
C PRO A 38 -5.75 -14.79 10.55
N SER A 39 -5.72 -13.66 9.84
CA SER A 39 -4.84 -12.52 10.12
C SER A 39 -5.41 -11.24 9.50
N PRO A 40 -5.18 -10.05 10.09
CA PRO A 40 -5.66 -8.79 9.51
C PRO A 40 -5.05 -8.54 8.12
N GLY A 41 -3.77 -8.88 7.93
CA GLY A 41 -3.09 -8.74 6.64
C GLY A 41 -3.71 -9.58 5.54
N TYR A 42 -4.03 -10.85 5.84
CA TYR A 42 -4.73 -11.72 4.91
C TYR A 42 -6.09 -11.15 4.53
N ASN A 43 -6.90 -10.71 5.50
CA ASN A 43 -8.23 -10.18 5.20
C ASN A 43 -8.19 -8.88 4.38
N VAL A 44 -7.20 -8.00 4.63
CA VAL A 44 -6.96 -6.81 3.79
C VAL A 44 -6.61 -7.21 2.36
N GLU A 45 -5.80 -8.25 2.16
CA GLU A 45 -5.48 -8.76 0.83
C GLU A 45 -6.70 -9.37 0.13
N GLN A 46 -7.53 -10.10 0.86
CA GLN A 46 -8.75 -10.68 0.30
C GLN A 46 -9.76 -9.61 -0.12
N LEU A 47 -9.83 -8.48 0.60
CA LEU A 47 -10.61 -7.31 0.19
C LEU A 47 -10.00 -6.60 -1.01
N ALA A 48 -8.67 -6.42 -1.02
CA ALA A 48 -7.96 -5.83 -2.15
C ALA A 48 -8.18 -6.63 -3.45
N LYS A 49 -8.26 -7.97 -3.37
CA LYS A 49 -8.55 -8.83 -4.54
C LYS A 49 -9.96 -8.64 -5.11
N ARG A 50 -10.91 -8.18 -4.29
CA ARG A 50 -12.29 -7.89 -4.72
C ARG A 50 -12.40 -6.54 -5.42
N TYR A 51 -11.34 -5.72 -5.39
CA TYR A 51 -11.29 -4.47 -6.14
C TYR A 51 -11.56 -4.75 -7.62
N PRO A 52 -12.59 -4.11 -8.21
CA PRO A 52 -12.92 -4.36 -9.59
C PRO A 52 -11.82 -3.80 -10.48
N LYS A 53 -11.09 -4.70 -11.15
CA LYS A 53 -10.09 -4.28 -12.15
C LYS A 53 -10.82 -3.52 -13.26
N PRO A 54 -10.41 -2.29 -13.61
CA PRO A 54 -11.00 -1.59 -14.74
C PRO A 54 -10.74 -2.45 -15.98
N THR A 55 -11.79 -3.13 -16.42
CA THR A 55 -11.76 -4.01 -17.58
C THR A 55 -11.75 -3.09 -18.78
N GLY A 56 -10.56 -2.85 -19.34
CA GLY A 56 -10.33 -2.19 -20.63
C GLY A 56 -11.34 -1.11 -21.00
N ASP A 57 -11.33 0.02 -20.30
CA ASP A 57 -11.64 1.37 -20.81
C ASP A 57 -11.76 2.36 -19.64
N PRO A 58 -11.25 3.60 -19.75
CA PRO A 58 -11.34 4.62 -18.71
C PRO A 58 -12.73 5.27 -18.64
N LYS A 59 -13.79 4.44 -18.60
CA LYS A 59 -15.17 4.89 -18.39
C LYS A 59 -15.94 3.91 -17.50
N ILE A 60 -16.24 4.41 -16.30
CA ILE A 60 -17.51 4.21 -15.57
C ILE A 60 -17.78 2.78 -15.08
N HIS A 61 -17.67 2.57 -13.77
CA HIS A 61 -18.50 1.58 -13.07
C HIS A 61 -19.80 2.26 -12.61
N PRO A 62 -20.98 1.76 -13.02
CA PRO A 62 -22.25 2.27 -12.54
C PRO A 62 -22.57 1.59 -11.20
N GLY A 63 -22.49 2.32 -10.08
CA GLY A 63 -23.05 1.82 -8.81
C GLY A 63 -22.41 2.25 -7.48
N GLY A 64 -21.31 3.02 -7.47
CA GLY A 64 -20.73 3.63 -6.25
C GLY A 64 -21.05 5.13 -6.16
N PRO A 65 -21.00 5.76 -4.97
CA PRO A 65 -21.66 7.04 -4.72
C PRO A 65 -21.15 8.16 -5.62
N ARG A 66 -22.14 8.92 -6.08
CA ARG A 66 -22.05 9.99 -7.07
C ARG A 66 -21.02 11.03 -6.67
N THR A 67 -19.97 11.15 -7.47
CA THR A 67 -19.29 12.44 -7.67
C THR A 67 -20.31 13.46 -8.15
N ALA A 68 -20.61 14.44 -7.30
CA ALA A 68 -21.19 15.72 -7.71
C ALA A 68 -20.31 16.36 -8.81
N PRO A 69 -20.88 17.19 -9.70
CA PRO A 69 -20.18 17.69 -10.88
C PRO A 69 -19.13 18.72 -10.48
N GLY A 70 -17.90 18.25 -10.33
CA GLY A 70 -16.73 19.05 -9.95
C GLY A 70 -15.53 18.13 -9.87
N GLY A 71 -15.10 17.60 -11.02
CA GLY A 71 -14.07 16.58 -11.07
C GLY A 71 -12.79 16.97 -10.31
N PRO A 72 -12.19 16.07 -9.53
CA PRO A 72 -10.88 16.33 -8.98
C PRO A 72 -9.89 16.23 -10.14
N LYS A 73 -9.22 17.35 -10.41
CA LYS A 73 -8.05 17.39 -11.28
C LYS A 73 -7.11 16.26 -10.86
N ARG A 74 -6.75 15.40 -11.80
CA ARG A 74 -5.62 14.47 -11.68
C ARG A 74 -4.38 15.34 -11.45
N SER A 75 -4.05 15.57 -10.18
CA SER A 75 -2.97 16.45 -9.77
C SER A 75 -1.66 15.79 -10.17
N ARG A 76 -1.13 16.21 -11.32
CA ARG A 76 0.27 16.00 -11.69
C ARG A 76 1.12 16.66 -10.59
N GLY A 77 1.72 15.85 -9.72
CA GLY A 77 2.57 16.34 -8.63
C GLY A 77 2.26 15.78 -7.25
N HIS A 78 1.71 14.57 -7.12
CA HIS A 78 1.55 13.96 -5.80
C HIS A 78 2.91 13.47 -5.28
N PRO A 79 3.41 13.99 -4.14
CA PRO A 79 4.56 13.40 -3.47
C PRO A 79 4.20 11.96 -3.12
N LYS A 80 5.14 11.01 -3.31
CA LYS A 80 4.95 9.60 -2.96
C LYS A 80 4.31 9.54 -1.56
N PRO A 81 3.04 9.11 -1.43
CA PRO A 81 2.33 9.29 -0.17
C PRO A 81 3.06 8.47 0.89
N ARG A 82 3.39 9.12 2.00
CA ARG A 82 3.90 8.42 3.18
C ARG A 82 2.79 7.50 3.68
N PHE A 83 3.16 6.38 4.30
CA PHE A 83 2.18 5.45 4.87
C PHE A 83 1.21 6.16 5.83
N CYS A 84 1.74 7.12 6.60
CA CYS A 84 0.95 7.97 7.47
C CYS A 84 -0.12 8.82 6.73
N THR A 85 0.17 9.31 5.52
CA THR A 85 -0.78 10.14 4.77
C THR A 85 -1.98 9.33 4.29
N LEU A 86 -1.75 8.10 3.84
CA LEU A 86 -2.81 7.21 3.36
C LEU A 86 -3.76 6.82 4.50
N GLN A 87 -3.22 6.60 5.70
CA GLN A 87 -4.02 6.37 6.92
C GLN A 87 -4.81 7.59 7.38
N ALA A 88 -4.22 8.79 7.28
CA ALA A 88 -4.85 10.01 7.75
C ALA A 88 -6.08 10.41 6.92
N VAL A 89 -6.13 10.01 5.64
CA VAL A 89 -7.25 10.32 4.73
C VAL A 89 -8.32 9.24 4.73
N THR A 90 -8.02 8.01 5.17
CA THR A 90 -8.98 6.89 5.17
C THR A 90 -10.31 7.22 5.85
N PRO A 91 -10.37 7.80 7.08
CA PRO A 91 -11.64 8.05 7.75
C PRO A 91 -12.51 9.04 6.97
N LYS A 92 -11.89 10.09 6.41
CA LYS A 92 -12.59 11.12 5.62
C LYS A 92 -13.17 10.55 4.33
N LEU A 93 -12.45 9.66 3.67
CA LEU A 93 -12.89 9.02 2.42
C LEU A 93 -14.01 8.00 2.66
N LEU A 94 -14.01 7.34 3.83
CA LEU A 94 -15.10 6.46 4.25
C LEU A 94 -16.36 7.27 4.59
N GLU A 95 -16.21 8.37 5.33
CA GLU A 95 -17.32 9.25 5.71
C GLU A 95 -17.95 9.96 4.49
N SER A 96 -17.14 10.36 3.50
CA SER A 96 -17.63 10.96 2.26
C SER A 96 -18.23 9.94 1.29
N GLY A 97 -18.01 8.64 1.54
CA GLY A 97 -18.38 7.55 0.63
C GLY A 97 -17.54 7.50 -0.65
N GLU A 98 -16.57 8.40 -0.85
CA GLU A 98 -15.80 8.50 -2.09
C GLU A 98 -14.94 7.26 -2.38
N ALA A 99 -14.63 6.44 -1.38
CA ALA A 99 -13.87 5.22 -1.52
C ALA A 99 -14.52 4.06 -0.76
N THR A 100 -14.51 2.88 -1.37
CA THR A 100 -14.90 1.63 -0.71
C THR A 100 -13.74 1.04 0.10
N PRO A 101 -14.01 0.18 1.09
CA PRO A 101 -12.98 -0.58 1.78
C PRO A 101 -12.04 -1.33 0.83
N GLU A 102 -12.57 -1.90 -0.25
CA GLU A 102 -11.81 -2.60 -1.29
C GLU A 102 -10.84 -1.65 -2.02
N ASP A 103 -11.29 -0.44 -2.39
CA ASP A 103 -10.46 0.57 -3.05
C ASP A 103 -9.27 0.99 -2.16
N LEU A 104 -9.53 1.14 -0.86
CA LEU A 104 -8.53 1.55 0.12
C LEU A 104 -7.51 0.43 0.37
N CYS A 105 -7.97 -0.82 0.52
CA CYS A 105 -7.10 -1.98 0.66
C CYS A 105 -6.21 -2.17 -0.56
N PHE A 106 -6.78 -2.09 -1.77
CA PHE A 106 -6.02 -2.21 -3.02
C PHE A 106 -4.99 -1.08 -3.17
N SER A 107 -5.42 0.17 -3.00
CA SER A 107 -4.55 1.34 -3.14
C SER A 107 -3.39 1.32 -2.14
N LEU A 108 -3.65 0.90 -0.89
CA LEU A 108 -2.60 0.76 0.11
C LEU A 108 -1.58 -0.30 -0.30
N GLN A 109 -2.04 -1.50 -0.69
CA GLN A 109 -1.15 -2.61 -1.03
C GLN A 109 -0.28 -2.29 -2.25
N GLU A 110 -0.87 -1.80 -3.34
CA GLU A 110 -0.14 -1.43 -4.56
C GLU A 110 0.92 -0.36 -4.26
N THR A 111 0.55 0.69 -3.53
CA THR A 111 1.49 1.75 -3.17
C THR A 111 2.60 1.24 -2.28
N ALA A 112 2.25 0.47 -1.25
CA ALA A 112 3.21 -0.07 -0.28
C ALA A 112 4.23 -1.01 -0.94
N PHE A 113 3.74 -1.97 -1.70
CA PHE A 113 4.57 -3.00 -2.31
C PHE A 113 5.37 -2.45 -3.48
N ALA A 114 4.82 -1.51 -4.26
CA ALA A 114 5.59 -0.80 -5.28
C ALA A 114 6.76 -0.02 -4.67
N MET A 115 6.54 0.68 -3.55
CA MET A 115 7.62 1.39 -2.85
C MET A 115 8.69 0.43 -2.31
N LEU A 116 8.28 -0.70 -1.72
CA LEU A 116 9.21 -1.72 -1.22
C LEU A 116 9.99 -2.38 -2.36
N ALA A 117 9.34 -2.70 -3.47
CA ALA A 117 9.97 -3.25 -4.67
C ALA A 117 10.99 -2.25 -5.24
N GLU A 118 10.63 -0.98 -5.39
CA GLU A 118 11.52 0.07 -5.90
C GLU A 118 12.78 0.23 -5.03
N VAL A 119 12.62 0.32 -3.71
CA VAL A 119 13.76 0.44 -2.78
C VAL A 119 14.62 -0.83 -2.80
N THR A 120 14.00 -2.00 -2.91
CA THR A 120 14.70 -3.29 -3.00
C THR A 120 15.50 -3.39 -4.30
N GLU A 121 14.92 -3.01 -5.43
CA GLU A 121 15.60 -2.98 -6.74
C GLU A 121 16.82 -2.06 -6.71
N ARG A 122 16.68 -0.83 -6.17
CA ARG A 122 17.79 0.09 -5.99
C ARG A 122 18.91 -0.50 -5.11
N ALA A 123 18.55 -1.19 -4.03
CA ALA A 123 19.52 -1.83 -3.14
C ALA A 123 20.25 -3.00 -3.81
N LEU A 124 19.53 -3.82 -4.61
CA LEU A 124 20.13 -4.88 -5.41
C LEU A 124 21.10 -4.32 -6.45
N ALA A 125 20.70 -3.26 -7.17
CA ALA A 125 21.56 -2.58 -8.13
C ALA A 125 22.83 -1.99 -7.47
N LEU A 126 22.71 -1.39 -6.29
CA LEU A 126 23.83 -0.80 -5.55
C LEU A 126 24.82 -1.86 -5.04
N THR A 127 24.31 -3.02 -4.61
CA THR A 127 25.13 -4.08 -4.00
C THR A 127 25.62 -5.13 -4.99
N ARG A 128 25.03 -5.16 -6.19
CA ARG A 128 25.19 -6.23 -7.20
C ARG A 128 24.84 -7.62 -6.67
N ALA A 129 23.99 -7.68 -5.65
CA ALA A 129 23.49 -8.94 -5.13
C ALA A 129 22.60 -9.63 -6.16
N ARG A 130 22.76 -10.95 -6.31
CA ARG A 130 21.96 -11.78 -7.23
C ARG A 130 20.78 -12.47 -6.55
N HIS A 131 20.74 -12.44 -5.24
CA HIS A 131 19.73 -13.11 -4.43
C HIS A 131 19.04 -12.10 -3.52
N LEU A 132 17.73 -12.22 -3.41
CA LEU A 132 16.90 -11.47 -2.49
C LEU A 132 16.27 -12.47 -1.52
N LEU A 133 16.34 -12.18 -0.22
CA LEU A 133 15.61 -12.92 0.81
C LEU A 133 14.56 -11.98 1.40
N LEU A 134 13.28 -12.34 1.23
CA LEU A 134 12.18 -11.66 1.89
C LEU A 134 11.94 -12.31 3.26
N VAL A 135 11.89 -11.50 4.31
CA VAL A 135 11.70 -11.96 5.70
C VAL A 135 10.65 -11.10 6.41
N GLY A 136 10.09 -11.63 7.50
CA GLY A 136 9.14 -10.93 8.36
C GLY A 136 7.68 -11.35 8.14
N GLY A 137 6.79 -10.93 9.04
CA GLY A 137 5.40 -11.38 9.06
C GLY A 137 4.53 -10.88 7.89
N VAL A 138 5.01 -9.94 7.08
CA VAL A 138 4.31 -9.44 5.88
C VAL A 138 4.77 -10.18 4.61
N ALA A 139 5.66 -11.17 4.75
CA ALA A 139 6.17 -11.97 3.64
C ALA A 139 5.29 -13.20 3.32
N CYS A 140 4.20 -13.41 4.08
CA CYS A 140 3.30 -14.56 3.96
C CYS A 140 2.24 -14.40 2.88
#